data_AF-A0AAN7W8V5-F1
#
_entry.id   AF-A0AAN7W8V5-F1
#
_cell.length_a   1.000
_cell.length_b   1.000
_cell.length_c   1.000
_cell.angle_alpha   90.00
_cell.angle_beta   90.00
_cell.angle_gamma   90.00
#
_symmetry.space_group_name_H-M   'P 1'
#
loop_
_entity.id
_entity.type
_entity.pdbx_description
1 polymer ?
#
loop_
_entity_poly.entity_id
_entity_poly.type
_entity_poly.pdbx_seq_one_letter_code
_entity_poly.pdbx_strand_id
1 'polypeptide(L)'
;MEPAFQRGDLLFLWNRGQETQVGEIVVYNVRGKDIPIVHRVIRRFGGGSAPLQLLTKGDNNAADDTELYARGQSYLDRSKDVIGSVVGYVPFVGYVTILLSEYPWLKTAMLVFMALTVVLQRE
;
A
#
# COMPACT_ATOMS: atom_id res chain seq x y z
N MET A 1 -9.42 -0.15 -2.76
CA MET A 1 -9.94 -1.39 -2.15
C MET A 1 -11.24 -1.11 -1.42
N GLU A 2 -12.13 -0.30 -1.98
CA GLU A 2 -13.45 -0.14 -1.37
C GLU A 2 -14.20 -1.48 -1.48
N PRO A 3 -14.95 -1.90 -0.45
CA PRO A 3 -15.24 -1.18 0.79
C PRO A 3 -14.22 -1.39 1.94
N ALA A 4 -13.24 -2.29 1.82
CA ALA A 4 -12.33 -2.63 2.91
C ALA A 4 -11.37 -1.52 3.32
N PHE A 5 -10.84 -0.77 2.33
CA PHE A 5 -9.98 0.39 2.55
C PHE A 5 -10.39 1.54 1.65
N GLN A 6 -10.34 2.75 2.21
CA GLN A 6 -10.68 4.00 1.56
C GLN A 6 -9.42 4.86 1.33
N ARG A 7 -9.55 5.86 0.46
CA ARG A 7 -8.53 6.89 0.31
C ARG A 7 -8.34 7.57 1.67
N GLY A 8 -7.08 7.71 2.10
CA GLY A 8 -6.73 8.32 3.38
C GLY A 8 -6.49 7.31 4.51
N ASP A 9 -6.68 6.02 4.29
CA ASP A 9 -6.30 5.00 5.28
C ASP A 9 -4.79 4.78 5.29
N LEU A 10 -4.21 4.70 6.49
CA LEU A 10 -2.80 4.37 6.67
C LEU A 10 -2.66 2.86 6.93
N LEU A 11 -1.99 2.15 6.03
CA LEU A 11 -1.83 0.70 6.10
C LEU A 11 -0.50 0.31 6.77
N PHE A 12 -0.56 -0.66 7.69
CA PHE A 12 0.62 -1.28 8.28
C PHE A 12 0.95 -2.57 7.54
N LEU A 13 2.16 -2.62 6.98
CA LEU A 13 2.63 -3.73 6.18
C LEU A 13 3.61 -4.60 6.96
N TRP A 14 3.48 -5.91 6.79
CA TRP A 14 4.41 -6.90 7.31
C TRP A 14 4.96 -7.75 6.17
N ASN A 15 6.27 -7.76 6.01
CA ASN A 15 6.93 -8.49 4.93
C ASN A 15 7.73 -9.72 5.41
N ARG A 16 7.75 -10.04 6.70
CA ARG A 16 8.56 -11.17 7.22
C ARG A 16 7.88 -12.53 7.04
N GLY A 17 6.58 -12.55 6.72
CA GLY A 17 5.86 -13.79 6.39
C GLY A 17 6.17 -14.24 4.96
N GLN A 18 6.79 -15.42 4.83
CA GLN A 18 7.08 -16.04 3.52
C GLN A 18 5.88 -16.78 2.92
N GLU A 19 4.83 -17.03 3.71
CA GLU A 19 3.64 -17.77 3.28
C GLU A 19 2.39 -16.88 3.30
N THR A 20 2.30 -15.96 2.36
CA THR A 20 1.05 -15.21 2.14
C THR A 20 -0.08 -16.17 1.79
N GLN A 21 -1.16 -16.11 2.56
CA GLN A 21 -2.33 -16.97 2.39
C GLN A 21 -3.41 -16.35 1.48
N VAL A 22 -4.30 -17.19 0.98
CA VAL A 22 -5.51 -16.73 0.29
C VAL A 22 -6.40 -15.95 1.26
N GLY A 23 -6.92 -14.81 0.82
CA GLY A 23 -7.72 -13.89 1.64
C GLY A 23 -6.92 -12.76 2.27
N GLU A 24 -5.60 -12.87 2.35
CA GLU A 24 -4.73 -11.77 2.79
C GLU A 24 -4.78 -10.61 1.78
N ILE A 25 -4.59 -9.39 2.30
CA ILE A 25 -4.48 -8.19 1.48
C ILE A 25 -2.99 -7.85 1.37
N VAL A 26 -2.50 -7.75 0.14
CA VAL A 26 -1.09 -7.50 -0.13
C VAL A 26 -0.93 -6.19 -0.88
N VAL A 27 0.20 -5.54 -0.62
CA VAL A 27 0.67 -4.41 -1.41
C VAL A 27 1.76 -4.92 -2.33
N TYR A 28 1.60 -4.70 -3.63
CA TYR A 28 2.53 -5.17 -4.65
C TYR A 28 2.82 -4.10 -5.70
N ASN A 29 3.96 -4.23 -6.35
CA ASN A 29 4.34 -3.42 -7.50
C ASN A 29 4.16 -4.25 -8.77
N VAL A 30 3.63 -3.61 -9.81
CA VAL A 30 3.64 -4.18 -11.15
C VAL A 30 4.95 -3.78 -11.83
N ARG A 31 5.58 -4.71 -12.55
CA ARG A 31 6.84 -4.43 -13.25
C ARG A 31 6.65 -3.29 -14.26
N GLY A 32 7.51 -2.27 -14.16
CA GLY A 32 7.44 -1.08 -15.02
C GLY A 32 6.35 -0.07 -14.62
N LYS A 33 5.72 -0.22 -13.45
CA LYS A 33 4.84 0.81 -12.86
C LYS A 33 5.38 1.21 -11.48
N ASP A 34 5.41 2.50 -11.21
CA ASP A 34 5.96 3.04 -9.95
C ASP A 34 4.93 3.12 -8.81
N ILE A 35 3.64 2.98 -9.13
CA ILE A 35 2.55 3.12 -8.15
C ILE A 35 2.19 1.73 -7.61
N PRO A 36 2.35 1.48 -6.29
CA PRO A 36 1.95 0.22 -5.68
C PRO A 36 0.44 0.05 -5.69
N ILE A 37 0.00 -1.19 -5.81
CA ILE A 37 -1.42 -1.58 -5.80
C ILE A 37 -1.67 -2.42 -4.55
N VAL A 38 -2.81 -2.18 -3.90
CA VAL A 38 -3.25 -2.91 -2.72
C VAL A 38 -4.46 -3.73 -3.11
N HIS A 39 -4.40 -5.06 -3.11
CA HIS A 39 -5.55 -5.93 -3.42
C HIS A 39 -5.53 -7.24 -2.62
N ARG A 40 -6.62 -8.01 -2.67
CA ARG A 40 -6.76 -9.28 -1.93
C ARG A 40 -6.25 -10.45 -2.76
N VAL A 41 -5.51 -11.35 -2.13
CA VAL A 41 -5.09 -12.62 -2.72
C VAL A 41 -6.31 -13.53 -2.86
N ILE A 42 -6.63 -13.93 -4.08
CA ILE A 42 -7.73 -14.86 -4.37
C ILE A 42 -7.25 -16.27 -4.69
N ARG A 43 -6.01 -16.42 -5.20
CA ARG A 43 -5.39 -17.72 -5.45
C ARG A 43 -3.89 -17.65 -5.17
N ARG A 44 -3.34 -18.79 -4.74
CA ARG A 44 -1.90 -18.99 -4.54
C ARG A 44 -1.44 -20.24 -5.28
N PHE A 45 -0.23 -20.21 -5.82
CA PHE A 45 0.39 -21.31 -6.52
C PHE A 45 1.85 -21.47 -6.06
N GLY A 46 2.31 -22.72 -5.95
CA GLY A 46 3.66 -23.00 -5.44
C GLY A 46 3.78 -22.83 -3.92
N GLY A 47 4.99 -22.52 -3.44
CA GLY A 47 5.34 -22.50 -2.02
C GLY A 47 6.34 -23.61 -1.66
N GLY A 48 7.22 -23.34 -0.69
CA GLY A 48 8.33 -24.22 -0.33
C GLY A 48 9.50 -24.10 -1.31
N SER A 49 9.71 -25.10 -2.15
CA SER A 49 10.86 -25.17 -3.08
C SER A 49 10.69 -24.34 -4.36
N ALA A 50 9.46 -23.96 -4.71
CA ALA A 50 9.14 -23.14 -5.88
C ALA A 50 8.67 -21.73 -5.45
N PRO A 51 8.94 -20.68 -6.25
CA PRO A 51 8.53 -19.31 -5.91
C PRO A 51 7.02 -19.24 -5.70
N LEU A 52 6.61 -18.63 -4.59
CA LEU A 52 5.19 -18.45 -4.27
C LEU A 52 4.59 -17.42 -5.22
N GLN A 53 3.65 -17.87 -6.05
CA GLN A 53 2.95 -17.05 -7.02
C GLN A 53 1.54 -16.74 -6.53
N LEU A 54 1.12 -15.49 -6.72
CA LEU A 54 -0.15 -14.97 -6.22
C LEU A 54 -0.99 -14.38 -7.36
N LEU A 55 -2.28 -14.62 -7.27
CA LEU A 55 -3.29 -13.93 -8.05
C LEU A 55 -4.11 -13.04 -7.12
N THR A 56 -4.14 -11.75 -7.40
CA THR A 56 -4.88 -10.76 -6.63
C THR A 56 -6.12 -10.27 -7.38
N LYS A 57 -7.05 -9.71 -6.62
CA LYS A 57 -8.25 -9.07 -7.13
C LYS A 57 -8.67 -7.94 -6.18
N GLY A 58 -9.09 -6.81 -6.76
CA GLY A 58 -9.78 -5.75 -6.01
C GLY A 58 -11.13 -6.20 -5.44
N ASP A 59 -11.41 -5.83 -4.19
CA ASP A 59 -12.63 -6.26 -3.48
C ASP A 59 -13.92 -5.92 -4.25
N ASN A 60 -13.97 -4.75 -4.90
CA ASN A 60 -15.11 -4.30 -5.70
C ASN A 60 -14.92 -4.44 -7.23
N ASN A 61 -13.89 -5.14 -7.68
CA ASN A 61 -13.69 -5.39 -9.12
C ASN A 61 -14.51 -6.62 -9.56
N ALA A 62 -14.94 -6.67 -10.83
CA ALA A 62 -15.62 -7.87 -11.37
C ALA A 62 -14.62 -8.96 -11.79
N ALA A 63 -13.51 -8.55 -12.41
CA ALA A 63 -12.42 -9.42 -12.85
C ALA A 63 -11.25 -9.42 -11.85
N ASP A 64 -10.31 -10.35 -12.04
CA ASP A 64 -9.03 -10.38 -11.34
C ASP A 64 -8.03 -9.36 -11.94
N ASP A 65 -6.86 -9.22 -11.31
CA ASP A 65 -5.89 -8.19 -11.68
C ASP A 65 -4.96 -8.58 -12.84
N THR A 66 -5.22 -9.68 -13.55
CA THR A 66 -4.33 -10.17 -14.61
C THR A 66 -4.07 -9.13 -15.71
N GLU A 67 -5.08 -8.31 -16.04
CA GLU A 67 -4.95 -7.22 -17.01
C GLU A 67 -4.09 -6.04 -16.51
N LEU A 68 -3.93 -5.90 -15.19
CA LEU A 68 -3.14 -4.83 -14.59
C LEU A 68 -1.65 -5.15 -14.57
N TYR A 69 -1.29 -6.43 -14.65
CA TYR A 69 0.08 -6.91 -14.62
C TYR A 69 0.86 -6.53 -15.88
N ALA A 70 2.19 -6.68 -15.82
CA ALA A 70 3.04 -6.42 -16.97
C ALA A 70 2.83 -7.48 -18.06
N ARG A 71 3.19 -7.15 -19.32
CA ARG A 71 3.13 -8.15 -20.41
C ARG A 71 3.98 -9.38 -20.05
N GLY A 72 3.39 -10.56 -20.17
CA GLY A 72 4.04 -11.83 -19.82
C GLY A 72 4.07 -12.15 -18.32
N GLN A 73 3.42 -11.35 -17.48
CA GLN A 73 3.26 -11.59 -16.05
C GLN A 73 1.81 -12.03 -15.78
N SER A 74 1.57 -13.33 -15.64
CA SER A 74 0.24 -13.85 -15.28
C SER A 74 -0.02 -13.91 -13.78
N TYR A 75 1.05 -13.92 -12.97
CA TYR A 75 1.02 -14.00 -11.52
C TYR A 75 2.09 -13.11 -10.90
N LEU A 76 1.87 -12.71 -9.65
CA LEU A 76 2.83 -11.95 -8.85
C LEU A 76 3.75 -12.91 -8.11
N ASP A 77 5.06 -12.70 -8.20
CA ASP A 77 6.05 -13.41 -7.39
C ASP A 77 6.12 -12.76 -6.00
N ARG A 78 5.80 -13.51 -4.94
CA ARG A 78 5.80 -13.00 -3.56
C ARG A 78 7.13 -12.38 -3.15
N SER A 79 8.25 -12.91 -3.66
CA SER A 79 9.59 -12.48 -3.26
C SER A 79 10.07 -11.22 -3.97
N LYS A 80 9.53 -10.92 -5.16
CA LYS A 80 9.99 -9.83 -6.03
C LYS A 80 8.97 -8.70 -6.16
N ASP A 81 7.71 -9.07 -6.33
CA ASP A 81 6.65 -8.14 -6.72
C ASP A 81 5.86 -7.64 -5.49
N VAL A 82 5.82 -8.40 -4.38
CA VAL A 82 5.06 -8.04 -3.16
C VAL A 82 5.93 -7.28 -2.15
N ILE A 83 5.46 -6.09 -1.76
CA ILE A 83 6.07 -5.25 -0.72
C ILE A 83 5.79 -5.79 0.68
N GLY A 84 4.55 -6.26 0.92
CA GLY A 84 4.15 -6.87 2.19
C GLY A 84 2.65 -7.14 2.30
N SER A 85 2.26 -7.91 3.30
CA SER A 85 0.85 -8.15 3.67
C SER A 85 0.37 -7.10 4.65
N VAL A 86 -0.87 -6.64 4.50
CA VAL A 86 -1.50 -5.69 5.42
C VAL A 86 -1.89 -6.43 6.71
N VAL A 87 -1.39 -5.96 7.85
CA VAL A 87 -1.69 -6.53 9.19
C VAL A 87 -2.59 -5.64 10.04
N GLY A 88 -2.78 -4.39 9.63
CA GLY A 88 -3.64 -3.43 10.31
C GLY A 88 -3.70 -2.12 9.54
N TYR A 89 -4.60 -1.24 9.95
CA TYR A 89 -4.72 0.10 9.37
C TYR A 89 -5.30 1.08 10.39
N VAL A 90 -5.08 2.37 10.14
CA VAL A 90 -5.74 3.45 10.85
C VAL A 90 -6.47 4.32 9.83
N PRO A 91 -7.81 4.48 9.96
CA PRO A 91 -8.59 5.21 8.96
C PRO A 91 -8.32 6.72 9.01
N PHE A 92 -8.51 7.38 7.86
CA PHE A 92 -8.45 8.84 7.66
C PHE A 92 -7.12 9.56 7.95
N VAL A 93 -6.17 8.99 8.68
CA VAL A 93 -4.89 9.63 9.05
C VAL A 93 -4.07 10.06 7.83
N GLY A 94 -4.14 9.29 6.74
CA GLY A 94 -3.47 9.60 5.48
C GLY A 94 -3.93 10.91 4.85
N TYR A 95 -5.13 11.43 5.16
CA TYR A 95 -5.57 12.74 4.68
C TYR A 95 -4.67 13.88 5.17
N VAL A 96 -4.03 13.75 6.33
CA VAL A 96 -3.05 14.75 6.80
C VAL A 96 -1.87 14.82 5.83
N THR A 97 -1.33 13.67 5.46
CA THR A 97 -0.22 13.59 4.49
C THR A 97 -0.63 14.06 3.10
N ILE A 98 -1.84 13.70 2.66
CA ILE A 98 -2.39 14.13 1.37
C ILE A 98 -2.54 15.67 1.37
N LEU A 99 -3.15 16.25 2.40
CA LEU A 99 -3.34 17.71 2.52
C LEU A 99 -2.00 18.45 2.48
N LEU A 100 -1.01 18.00 3.25
CA LEU A 100 0.33 18.61 3.24
C LEU A 100 1.04 18.48 1.90
N SER A 101 0.73 17.44 1.12
CA SER A 101 1.30 17.23 -0.21
C SER A 101 0.59 18.05 -1.28
N GLU A 102 -0.74 18.15 -1.23
CA GLU A 102 -1.57 18.96 -2.14
C GLU A 102 -1.41 20.47 -1.89
N TYR A 103 -1.13 20.89 -0.66
CA TYR A 103 -0.95 22.29 -0.28
C TYR A 103 0.44 22.52 0.34
N PRO A 104 1.52 22.66 -0.46
CA PRO A 104 2.89 22.81 0.04
C PRO A 104 3.08 24.00 0.99
N TRP A 105 2.31 25.08 0.81
CA TRP A 105 2.36 26.27 1.68
C TRP A 105 2.00 25.97 3.14
N LEU A 106 1.20 24.93 3.40
CA LEU A 106 0.87 24.50 4.77
C LEU A 106 2.13 24.03 5.50
N LYS A 107 3.06 23.33 4.82
CA LYS A 107 4.33 22.92 5.42
C LYS A 107 5.15 24.14 5.84
N THR A 108 5.21 25.17 5.00
CA THR A 108 5.92 26.42 5.29
C THR A 108 5.26 27.16 6.45
N ALA A 109 3.93 27.27 6.46
CA ALA A 109 3.18 27.91 7.55
C ALA A 109 3.40 27.20 8.90
N MET A 110 3.41 25.87 8.91
CA MET A 110 3.70 25.07 10.10
C MET A 110 5.11 25.33 10.64
N LEU A 111 6.12 25.40 9.75
CA LEU A 111 7.50 25.68 10.16
C LEU A 111 7.65 27.10 10.75
N VAL A 112 7.01 28.10 10.13
CA VAL A 112 7.00 29.48 10.65
C VAL A 112 6.31 29.55 12.01
N PHE A 113 5.16 28.88 12.16
CA PHE A 113 4.45 28.81 13.44
C PHE A 113 5.30 28.14 14.52
N MET A 114 5.93 27.00 14.23
CA MET A 114 6.84 26.34 15.17
C MET A 114 8.00 27.26 15.57
N ALA A 115 8.66 27.92 14.61
CA ALA A 115 9.74 28.85 14.91
C ALA A 115 9.29 30.01 15.80
N LEU A 116 8.11 30.59 15.54
CA LEU A 116 7.51 31.64 16.38
C LEU A 116 7.25 31.14 17.80
N THR A 117 6.66 29.95 17.97
CA THR A 117 6.39 29.40 19.30
C THR A 117 7.66 29.15 20.10
N VAL A 118 8.74 28.69 19.46
CA VAL A 118 10.04 28.48 20.10
C VAL A 118 10.67 29.80 20.55
N VAL A 119 10.54 30.86 19.74
CA VAL A 119 11.03 32.19 20.11
C VAL A 119 10.22 32.76 21.28
N LEU A 120 8.90 32.61 21.26
CA LEU A 120 8.01 33.10 22.32
C LEU A 120 8.14 32.33 23.64
N GLN A 121 8.50 31.03 23.60
CA GLN A 121 8.77 30.23 24.80
C GLN A 121 10.16 30.43 25.40
N ARG A 122 11.05 31.14 24.71
CA ARG A 122 12.42 31.41 25.16
C ARG A 122 12.54 32.63 26.08
N GLU A 123 11.43 33.31 26.36
CA GLU A 123 11.28 34.29 27.45
C GLU A 123 10.56 33.64 28.65
#